data_AF-A0A843GN88-F1
#
_entry.id   AF-A0A843GN88-F1
#
_cell.length_a   1.000
_cell.length_b   1.000
_cell.length_c   1.000
_cell.angle_alpha   90.00
_cell.angle_beta   90.00
_cell.angle_gamma   90.00
#
_symmetry.space_group_name_H-M   'P 1'
#
loop_
_entity.id
_entity.type
_entity.pdbx_description
1 polymer ?
#
loop_
_entity_poly.entity_id
_entity_poly.type
_entity_poly.pdbx_seq_one_letter_code
_entity_poly.pdbx_strand_id
1 'polypeptide(L)'
;MPKKLNKAGQQQEYVPSGNGDVSGEYADDGGSNRHFVSFTKPQDLGVKVEDKGEKPADITQIKPKYDGKGKQVLADSLKKRLGKSANGKVLIEQLQDADDEISGVIGDFYENNPQVNLKIGKNLNSKYMTKTSYFGGQWNVERTVAVGQGLFTDQDSYAKGGVFFHESGHGLDATYVSETGKIRGEWSHDYVSTKHGKKMYEMIWEEIRQHKDKYQEIKQAISDEEKQIATKYWNDDLSKELEGLQAERLKIRQEVNNNEKLKEFVQRENQYYDEIRQIRVRFRESGFADNNIENELIEKRKELVAMNEEKNNFVNSLYQSYPEYDAKNKRAEELIQQKYDSASKARGDICKKYGDLSDMFEGSGVGSLCGMGHGYGYWNDRHRGNEAFAEITSAKATNPESLELMKKYIPKTLEIYDEIMDKIRNAKA
;
A
#
# COMPACT_ATOMS: atom_id res chain seq x y z
N MET A 1 -7.43 -9.43 41.26
CA MET A 1 -7.30 -8.79 39.93
C MET A 1 -8.21 -9.51 38.95
N PRO A 2 -8.92 -8.82 38.03
CA PRO A 2 -9.73 -9.50 37.03
C PRO A 2 -8.79 -10.23 36.05
N LYS A 3 -8.97 -11.55 35.93
CA LYS A 3 -8.18 -12.42 35.05
C LYS A 3 -8.74 -12.35 33.63
N LYS A 4 -7.91 -12.08 32.63
CA LYS A 4 -8.31 -12.12 31.21
C LYS A 4 -7.71 -13.37 30.58
N LEU A 5 -8.55 -14.18 29.93
CA LEU A 5 -8.14 -15.36 29.18
C LEU A 5 -7.62 -14.94 27.80
N ASN A 6 -6.60 -15.64 27.29
CA ASN A 6 -6.14 -15.44 25.92
C ASN A 6 -7.08 -16.11 24.90
N LYS A 7 -6.84 -15.89 23.59
CA LYS A 7 -7.66 -16.44 22.49
C LYS A 7 -7.70 -17.98 22.43
N ALA A 8 -6.83 -18.67 23.18
CA ALA A 8 -6.81 -20.12 23.31
C ALA A 8 -7.44 -20.62 24.65
N GLY A 9 -8.02 -19.72 25.45
CA GLY A 9 -8.67 -20.07 26.72
C GLY A 9 -7.71 -20.43 27.86
N GLN A 10 -6.41 -20.17 27.71
CA GLN A 10 -5.42 -20.47 28.75
C GLN A 10 -5.21 -19.27 29.68
N GLN A 11 -5.06 -19.54 30.98
CA GLN A 11 -4.66 -18.54 31.96
C GLN A 11 -3.17 -18.23 31.78
N GLN A 12 -2.84 -16.96 31.59
CA GLN A 12 -1.48 -16.45 31.75
C GLN A 12 -1.37 -15.67 33.06
N GLU A 13 -0.24 -15.83 33.74
CA GLU A 13 0.11 -14.97 34.87
C GLU A 13 0.36 -13.54 34.38
N TYR A 14 -0.12 -12.58 35.17
CA TYR A 14 0.06 -11.16 34.89
C TYR A 14 1.54 -10.79 35.08
N VAL A 15 2.22 -10.43 33.98
CA VAL A 15 3.58 -9.85 34.02
C VAL A 15 3.42 -8.33 34.01
N PRO A 16 3.78 -7.60 35.08
CA PRO A 16 3.75 -6.14 35.07
C PRO A 16 4.78 -5.62 34.06
N SER A 17 4.34 -4.84 33.07
CA SER A 17 5.23 -4.10 32.17
C SER A 17 5.91 -2.98 32.95
N GLY A 18 7.02 -3.29 33.60
CA GLY A 18 7.88 -2.33 34.27
C GLY A 18 8.96 -1.83 33.31
N ASN A 19 8.95 -0.52 33.08
CA ASN A 19 10.04 0.32 32.59
C ASN A 19 10.66 0.00 31.20
N GLY A 20 10.15 0.72 30.19
CA GLY A 20 11.02 1.59 29.39
C GLY A 20 12.09 0.97 28.51
N ASP A 21 11.84 -0.20 27.92
CA ASP A 21 12.69 -0.73 26.85
C ASP A 21 11.88 -0.75 25.54
N VAL A 22 12.36 0.01 24.55
CA VAL A 22 11.70 0.34 23.28
C VAL A 22 11.81 -0.80 22.26
N SER A 23 11.74 -2.06 22.71
CA SER A 23 11.89 -3.25 21.85
C SER A 23 10.73 -4.24 21.98
N GLY A 24 9.53 -3.76 22.30
CA GLY A 24 8.32 -4.55 22.17
C GLY A 24 8.09 -4.99 20.72
N GLU A 25 7.93 -6.30 20.53
CA GLU A 25 7.63 -7.03 19.28
C GLU A 25 6.27 -6.66 18.63
N TYR A 26 5.89 -5.38 18.67
CA TYR A 26 4.75 -4.81 17.97
C TYR A 26 5.10 -3.37 17.56
N ALA A 27 6.15 -3.21 16.74
CA ALA A 27 6.34 -2.00 15.96
C ALA A 27 5.53 -2.16 14.66
N ASP A 28 4.24 -1.91 14.77
CA ASP A 28 3.31 -1.77 13.64
C ASP A 28 3.31 -0.29 13.25
N ASP A 29 4.47 0.17 12.77
CA ASP A 29 4.76 1.58 12.53
C ASP A 29 4.98 1.77 11.03
N GLY A 30 3.89 1.92 10.28
CA GLY A 30 3.98 2.18 8.84
C GLY A 30 2.64 2.23 8.14
N GLY A 31 1.94 3.36 8.24
CA GLY A 31 0.82 3.70 7.36
C GLY A 31 -0.54 3.71 8.05
N SER A 32 -1.15 4.89 8.03
CA SER A 32 -2.50 5.17 8.50
C SER A 32 -3.53 4.13 8.06
N ASN A 33 -4.33 3.69 9.04
CA ASN A 33 -5.58 2.93 8.95
C ASN A 33 -5.47 1.42 8.69
N ARG A 34 -5.43 0.63 9.77
CA ARG A 34 -5.99 -0.73 9.76
C ARG A 34 -6.81 -1.03 11.00
N HIS A 35 -7.79 -1.90 10.77
CA HIS A 35 -8.53 -2.73 11.72
C HIS A 35 -9.87 -2.20 12.25
N PHE A 36 -10.88 -2.28 11.38
CA PHE A 36 -12.17 -2.85 11.78
C PHE A 36 -12.54 -3.99 10.83
N VAL A 37 -12.53 -5.22 11.34
CA VAL A 37 -13.25 -6.33 10.71
C VAL A 37 -14.72 -6.11 11.01
N SER A 38 -15.46 -5.55 10.05
CA SER A 38 -16.93 -5.48 10.10
C SER A 38 -17.50 -6.68 9.35
N PHE A 39 -18.13 -7.58 10.08
CA PHE A 39 -18.99 -8.60 9.50
C PHE A 39 -20.37 -7.99 9.28
N THR A 40 -20.70 -7.65 8.03
CA THR A 40 -22.08 -7.30 7.64
C THR A 40 -22.46 -8.01 6.35
N LYS A 41 -23.70 -8.52 6.35
CA LYS A 41 -24.28 -9.41 5.34
C LYS A 41 -24.27 -8.78 3.92
N PRO A 42 -24.23 -9.57 2.85
CA PRO A 42 -24.39 -9.06 1.49
C PRO A 42 -25.73 -8.33 1.38
N GLN A 43 -25.72 -7.05 1.03
CA GLN A 43 -26.91 -6.38 0.56
C GLN A 43 -26.99 -6.56 -0.95
N ASP A 44 -28.03 -7.27 -1.40
CA ASP A 44 -28.43 -7.35 -2.79
C ASP A 44 -28.89 -5.96 -3.25
N LEU A 45 -27.98 -5.19 -3.84
CA LEU A 45 -28.32 -3.98 -4.57
C LEU A 45 -28.78 -4.37 -5.98
N GLY A 46 -30.05 -4.78 -6.07
CA GLY A 46 -30.72 -4.98 -7.35
C GLY A 46 -30.94 -3.64 -8.06
N VAL A 47 -30.00 -3.23 -8.90
CA VAL A 47 -30.19 -2.13 -9.85
C VAL A 47 -30.81 -2.72 -11.11
N LYS A 48 -32.08 -2.39 -11.39
CA LYS A 48 -32.70 -2.64 -12.70
C LYS A 48 -32.18 -1.58 -13.67
N VAL A 49 -31.35 -1.99 -14.62
CA VAL A 49 -30.98 -1.19 -15.78
C VAL A 49 -31.95 -1.56 -16.90
N GLU A 50 -32.75 -0.60 -17.37
CA GLU A 50 -33.51 -0.75 -18.61
C GLU A 50 -32.57 -0.51 -19.78
N ASP A 51 -32.19 -1.60 -20.46
CA ASP A 51 -31.39 -1.57 -21.68
C ASP A 51 -32.28 -1.17 -22.87
N LYS A 52 -31.93 -0.06 -23.55
CA LYS A 52 -32.67 0.48 -24.69
C LYS A 52 -32.14 0.05 -26.05
N GLY A 53 -31.26 -0.95 -26.14
CA GLY A 53 -31.03 -1.71 -27.37
C GLY A 53 -30.68 -0.87 -28.61
N GLU A 54 -29.93 0.22 -28.46
CA GLU A 54 -29.45 1.00 -29.59
C GLU A 54 -28.20 0.34 -30.19
N LYS A 55 -28.24 0.12 -31.52
CA LYS A 55 -27.12 -0.49 -32.26
C LYS A 55 -26.02 0.55 -32.49
N PRO A 56 -24.74 0.20 -32.33
CA PRO A 56 -23.64 1.14 -32.55
C PRO A 56 -23.58 1.59 -34.01
N ALA A 57 -23.44 2.90 -34.22
CA ALA A 57 -23.29 3.49 -35.55
C ALA A 57 -21.99 3.03 -36.26
N ASP A 58 -22.10 2.89 -37.58
CA ASP A 58 -21.03 2.42 -38.46
C ASP A 58 -20.05 3.58 -38.76
N ILE A 59 -18.92 3.61 -38.04
CA ILE A 59 -17.90 4.66 -38.19
C ILE A 59 -16.91 4.21 -39.26
N THR A 60 -16.91 4.91 -40.41
CA THR A 60 -15.97 4.66 -41.51
C THR A 60 -14.51 4.81 -41.05
N GLN A 61 -13.72 3.75 -41.19
CA GLN A 61 -12.34 3.62 -40.71
C GLN A 61 -11.36 4.64 -41.31
N ILE A 62 -10.52 5.25 -40.48
CA ILE A 62 -9.19 5.73 -40.87
C ILE A 62 -8.20 5.05 -39.93
N LYS A 63 -7.27 4.27 -40.49
CA LYS A 63 -6.27 3.54 -39.70
C LYS A 63 -5.29 4.54 -39.07
N PRO A 64 -5.03 4.48 -37.75
CA PRO A 64 -3.83 5.10 -37.21
C PRO A 64 -2.62 4.44 -37.88
N LYS A 65 -1.71 5.27 -38.38
CA LYS A 65 -0.56 4.83 -39.18
C LYS A 65 0.57 4.44 -38.24
N TYR A 66 0.37 3.34 -37.53
CA TYR A 66 1.36 2.86 -36.58
C TYR A 66 2.43 2.08 -37.31
N ASP A 67 3.59 2.70 -37.52
CA ASP A 67 4.75 2.13 -38.22
C ASP A 67 5.72 1.41 -37.27
N GLY A 68 5.24 1.01 -36.08
CA GLY A 68 6.05 0.35 -35.05
C GLY A 68 6.94 1.31 -34.23
N LYS A 69 6.64 2.62 -34.23
CA LYS A 69 7.43 3.63 -33.49
C LYS A 69 6.69 4.25 -32.30
N GLY A 70 5.77 3.52 -31.68
CA GLY A 70 4.93 4.04 -30.61
C GLY A 70 5.69 4.63 -29.43
N LYS A 71 6.76 3.96 -28.99
CA LYS A 71 7.66 4.50 -27.95
C LYS A 71 8.30 5.84 -28.33
N GLN A 72 8.67 6.02 -29.60
CA GLN A 72 9.25 7.28 -30.07
C GLN A 72 8.21 8.40 -30.07
N VAL A 73 6.99 8.13 -30.54
CA VAL A 73 5.87 9.08 -30.52
C VAL A 73 5.58 9.54 -29.08
N LEU A 74 5.49 8.58 -28.15
CA LEU A 74 5.31 8.88 -26.74
C LEU A 74 6.47 9.71 -26.18
N ALA A 75 7.72 9.30 -26.43
CA ALA A 75 8.89 10.01 -25.95
C ALA A 75 8.94 11.46 -26.46
N ASP A 76 8.59 11.70 -27.73
CA ASP A 76 8.58 13.05 -28.31
C ASP A 76 7.44 13.91 -27.77
N SER A 77 6.26 13.31 -27.58
CA SER A 77 5.14 13.93 -26.86
C SER A 77 5.51 14.35 -25.45
N LEU A 78 6.17 13.48 -24.70
CA LEU A 78 6.62 13.75 -23.34
C LEU A 78 7.72 14.82 -23.30
N LYS A 79 8.70 14.79 -24.22
CA LYS A 79 9.73 15.84 -24.32
C LYS A 79 9.10 17.21 -24.58
N LYS A 80 8.10 17.28 -25.46
CA LYS A 80 7.38 18.53 -25.77
C LYS A 80 6.66 19.08 -24.54
N ARG A 81 6.09 18.20 -23.72
CA ARG A 81 5.25 18.56 -22.55
C ARG A 81 6.04 18.83 -21.27
N LEU A 82 7.03 17.99 -20.97
CA LEU A 82 7.82 18.03 -19.73
C LEU A 82 9.14 18.80 -19.88
N GLY A 83 9.49 19.18 -21.11
CA GLY A 83 10.72 19.89 -21.43
C GLY A 83 11.97 19.12 -21.01
N LYS A 84 13.00 19.85 -20.56
CA LYS A 84 14.28 19.28 -20.11
C LYS A 84 14.31 18.93 -18.61
N SER A 85 13.15 18.79 -17.98
CA SER A 85 13.10 18.47 -16.55
C SER A 85 13.79 17.14 -16.26
N ALA A 86 14.51 17.05 -15.13
CA ALA A 86 15.19 15.82 -14.73
C ALA A 86 14.19 14.64 -14.61
N ASN A 87 13.00 14.91 -14.08
CA ASN A 87 11.94 13.91 -13.96
C ASN A 87 11.41 13.45 -15.33
N GLY A 88 11.30 14.35 -16.32
CA GLY A 88 10.89 13.97 -17.67
C GLY A 88 11.89 13.04 -18.34
N LYS A 89 13.20 13.24 -18.10
CA LYS A 89 14.24 12.31 -18.58
C LYS A 89 14.12 10.93 -17.95
N VAL A 90 13.98 10.86 -16.63
CA VAL A 90 13.83 9.59 -15.90
C VAL A 90 12.59 8.83 -16.38
N LEU A 91 11.45 9.52 -16.54
CA LEU A 91 10.25 8.90 -17.09
C LEU A 91 10.51 8.34 -18.49
N ILE A 92 11.09 9.12 -19.41
CA ILE A 92 11.38 8.65 -20.77
C ILE A 92 12.33 7.44 -20.77
N GLU A 93 13.32 7.41 -19.88
CA GLU A 93 14.22 6.27 -19.70
C GLU A 93 13.47 5.01 -19.23
N GLN A 94 12.53 5.15 -18.29
CA GLN A 94 11.71 4.02 -17.82
C GLN A 94 10.77 3.45 -18.89
N LEU A 95 10.41 4.25 -19.90
CA LEU A 95 9.49 3.85 -20.97
C LEU A 95 10.19 3.14 -22.15
N GLN A 96 11.51 2.96 -22.12
CA GLN A 96 12.26 2.33 -23.21
C GLN A 96 11.85 0.86 -23.44
N ASP A 97 11.53 0.16 -22.35
CA ASP A 97 11.13 -1.24 -22.37
C ASP A 97 9.61 -1.42 -22.49
N ALA A 98 8.84 -0.33 -22.56
CA ALA A 98 7.40 -0.40 -22.64
C ALA A 98 6.92 -1.02 -23.96
N ASP A 99 5.71 -1.58 -23.98
CA ASP A 99 5.08 -2.09 -25.18
C ASP A 99 4.89 -0.97 -26.21
N ASP A 100 5.27 -1.25 -27.46
CA ASP A 100 5.23 -0.26 -28.52
C ASP A 100 3.80 0.13 -28.88
N GLU A 101 2.85 -0.79 -28.85
CA GLU A 101 1.47 -0.55 -29.24
C GLU A 101 0.78 0.36 -28.21
N ILE A 102 0.86 0.02 -26.92
CA ILE A 102 0.26 0.86 -25.86
C ILE A 102 0.93 2.24 -25.80
N SER A 103 2.26 2.30 -25.97
CA SER A 103 3.03 3.54 -25.82
C SER A 103 2.53 4.66 -26.73
N GLY A 104 2.39 4.41 -28.01
CA GLY A 104 1.94 5.44 -28.95
C GLY A 104 0.43 5.54 -29.10
N VAL A 105 -0.41 4.60 -28.62
CA VAL A 105 -1.83 4.96 -28.37
C VAL A 105 -1.88 6.09 -27.33
N ILE A 106 -1.08 5.98 -26.28
CA ILE A 106 -0.95 7.04 -25.27
C ILE A 106 -0.23 8.27 -25.84
N GLY A 107 0.78 8.07 -26.68
CA GLY A 107 1.45 9.13 -27.43
C GLY A 107 0.46 9.95 -28.25
N ASP A 108 -0.30 9.29 -29.13
CA ASP A 108 -1.36 9.90 -29.96
C ASP A 108 -2.42 10.59 -29.09
N PHE A 109 -2.81 9.98 -27.97
CA PHE A 109 -3.72 10.62 -27.02
C PHE A 109 -3.16 11.95 -26.52
N TYR A 110 -1.89 12.00 -26.11
CA TYR A 110 -1.26 13.25 -25.71
C TYR A 110 -1.04 14.21 -26.88
N GLU A 111 -0.77 13.77 -28.11
CA GLU A 111 -0.63 14.69 -29.24
C GLU A 111 -1.95 15.37 -29.59
N ASN A 112 -3.03 14.59 -29.62
CA ASN A 112 -4.35 15.05 -30.03
C ASN A 112 -5.13 15.76 -28.91
N ASN A 113 -4.69 15.64 -27.65
CA ASN A 113 -5.33 16.28 -26.51
C ASN A 113 -4.38 17.26 -25.78
N PRO A 114 -3.98 18.39 -26.41
CA PRO A 114 -3.08 19.39 -25.81
C PRO A 114 -3.59 19.95 -24.47
N GLN A 115 -4.91 19.92 -24.24
CA GLN A 115 -5.57 20.33 -23.00
C GLN A 115 -5.37 19.37 -21.82
N VAL A 116 -4.93 18.13 -22.06
CA VAL A 116 -4.57 17.20 -20.98
C VAL A 116 -3.23 17.65 -20.41
N ASN A 117 -3.20 18.08 -19.16
CA ASN A 117 -2.00 18.47 -18.43
C ASN A 117 -1.30 17.24 -17.86
N LEU A 118 0.02 17.13 -18.04
CA LEU A 118 0.83 16.12 -17.36
C LEU A 118 1.63 16.80 -16.25
N LYS A 119 1.43 16.38 -15.00
CA LYS A 119 2.12 16.95 -13.83
C LYS A 119 2.95 15.86 -13.16
N ILE A 120 4.23 16.17 -12.92
CA ILE A 120 5.16 15.32 -12.16
C ILE A 120 5.66 16.10 -10.95
N GLY A 121 5.51 15.56 -9.72
CA GLY A 121 5.90 16.31 -8.51
C GLY A 121 6.10 15.46 -7.26
N LYS A 122 6.98 15.95 -6.36
CA LYS A 122 7.37 15.30 -5.08
C LYS A 122 6.25 15.11 -4.07
N ASN A 123 5.23 15.97 -4.12
CA ASN A 123 4.14 16.02 -3.14
C ASN A 123 2.77 15.95 -3.83
N LEU A 124 2.68 15.32 -5.00
CA LEU A 124 1.38 14.99 -5.57
C LEU A 124 0.80 13.87 -4.71
N ASN A 125 0.14 14.23 -3.61
CA ASN A 125 -0.83 13.33 -3.00
C ASN A 125 -1.77 12.88 -4.13
N SER A 126 -2.10 11.60 -4.19
CA SER A 126 -3.09 10.97 -5.10
C SER A 126 -4.48 11.65 -5.13
N LYS A 127 -4.67 12.74 -4.38
CA LYS A 127 -5.80 13.65 -4.40
C LYS A 127 -5.91 14.54 -5.64
N TYR A 128 -4.93 14.56 -6.55
CA TYR A 128 -5.13 15.18 -7.88
C TYR A 128 -5.88 14.22 -8.81
N MET A 129 -7.04 13.77 -8.33
CA MET A 129 -8.08 13.18 -9.16
C MET A 129 -8.44 14.18 -10.26
N THR A 130 -8.83 13.67 -11.42
CA THR A 130 -9.65 14.35 -12.41
C THR A 130 -10.76 15.15 -11.70
N LYS A 131 -10.51 16.42 -11.38
CA LYS A 131 -11.56 17.33 -10.95
C LYS A 131 -12.32 17.75 -12.20
N THR A 132 -13.37 17.00 -12.51
CA THR A 132 -14.50 17.52 -13.30
C THR A 132 -15.21 18.58 -12.47
N SER A 133 -14.69 19.81 -12.43
CA SER A 133 -15.41 20.93 -11.85
C SER A 133 -16.48 21.43 -12.83
N TYR A 134 -17.75 21.28 -12.42
CA TYR A 134 -18.92 21.78 -13.14
C TYR A 134 -19.11 23.27 -12.82
N PHE A 135 -18.71 24.16 -13.72
CA PHE A 135 -19.12 25.57 -13.67
C PHE A 135 -19.51 26.05 -15.07
N GLY A 136 -20.81 26.21 -15.30
CA GLY A 136 -21.37 27.04 -16.37
C GLY A 136 -21.12 26.59 -17.82
N GLY A 137 -21.92 25.65 -18.33
CA GLY A 137 -22.28 25.57 -19.75
C GLY A 137 -21.20 25.15 -20.78
N GLN A 138 -19.93 25.05 -20.41
CA GLN A 138 -18.85 24.55 -21.28
C GLN A 138 -17.95 23.57 -20.50
N TRP A 139 -17.77 22.36 -21.03
CA TRP A 139 -16.90 21.33 -20.46
C TRP A 139 -15.42 21.66 -20.69
N ASN A 140 -14.88 22.61 -19.91
CA ASN A 140 -13.43 22.77 -19.81
C ASN A 140 -12.91 21.86 -18.69
N VAL A 141 -12.83 20.56 -18.97
CA VAL A 141 -12.21 19.60 -18.04
C VAL A 141 -10.70 19.73 -18.20
N GLU A 142 -10.04 20.41 -17.26
CA GLU A 142 -8.57 20.33 -17.15
C GLU A 142 -8.22 18.90 -16.70
N ARG A 143 -8.02 18.01 -17.68
CA ARG A 143 -7.60 16.63 -17.40
C ARG A 143 -6.15 16.67 -16.98
N THR A 144 -5.87 16.35 -15.73
CA THR A 144 -4.49 16.24 -15.24
C THR A 144 -4.15 14.77 -15.08
N VAL A 145 -3.11 14.30 -15.76
CA VAL A 145 -2.42 13.04 -15.42
C VAL A 145 -1.32 13.41 -14.44
N ALA A 146 -1.40 12.86 -13.22
CA ALA A 146 -0.51 13.21 -12.12
C ALA A 146 0.33 12.00 -11.73
N VAL A 147 1.66 12.10 -11.91
CA VAL A 147 2.59 11.04 -11.52
C VAL A 147 3.47 11.53 -10.38
N GLY A 148 3.39 10.85 -9.23
CA GLY A 148 4.21 11.16 -8.05
C GLY A 148 5.70 10.95 -8.32
N GLN A 149 6.56 11.88 -7.87
CA GLN A 149 8.00 11.77 -8.12
C GLN A 149 8.67 10.61 -7.34
N GLY A 150 8.07 10.16 -6.24
CA GLY A 150 8.54 8.97 -5.52
C GLY A 150 8.38 7.68 -6.35
N LEU A 151 7.48 7.69 -7.33
CA LEU A 151 7.07 6.53 -8.12
C LEU A 151 8.04 6.19 -9.27
N PHE A 152 9.18 6.88 -9.32
CA PHE A 152 10.27 6.64 -10.27
C PHE A 152 11.44 5.88 -9.64
N THR A 153 11.25 5.28 -8.46
CA THR A 153 12.30 4.55 -7.75
C THR A 153 12.08 3.04 -7.82
N ASP A 154 13.14 2.23 -7.74
CA ASP A 154 13.06 0.76 -7.81
C ASP A 154 12.31 0.11 -6.62
N GLN A 155 11.87 0.91 -5.64
CA GLN A 155 11.25 0.47 -4.39
C GLN A 155 9.71 0.34 -4.46
N ASP A 156 9.10 0.67 -5.59
CA ASP A 156 7.65 0.70 -5.70
C ASP A 156 7.02 -0.68 -6.00
N SER A 157 5.75 -0.80 -5.67
CA SER A 157 4.92 -1.98 -5.95
C SER A 157 4.49 -2.11 -7.42
N TYR A 158 4.94 -1.20 -8.29
CA TYR A 158 4.67 -1.22 -9.73
C TYR A 158 5.93 -1.51 -10.54
N ALA A 159 5.75 -2.08 -11.73
CA ALA A 159 6.82 -2.17 -12.72
C ALA A 159 7.32 -0.76 -13.11
N LYS A 160 8.55 -0.68 -13.66
CA LYS A 160 9.12 0.59 -14.12
C LYS A 160 8.19 1.23 -15.16
N GLY A 161 7.79 2.49 -14.92
CA GLY A 161 6.83 3.19 -15.76
C GLY A 161 5.36 2.76 -15.59
N GLY A 162 5.06 1.71 -14.82
CA GLY A 162 3.70 1.16 -14.64
C GLY A 162 2.70 2.21 -14.15
N VAL A 163 3.06 2.99 -13.13
CA VAL A 163 2.22 4.10 -12.64
C VAL A 163 1.86 5.11 -13.73
N PHE A 164 2.82 5.47 -14.60
CA PHE A 164 2.54 6.41 -15.67
C PHE A 164 1.49 5.86 -16.65
N PHE A 165 1.61 4.57 -16.98
CA PHE A 165 0.65 3.88 -17.85
C PHE A 165 -0.71 3.66 -17.17
N HIS A 166 -0.73 3.37 -15.87
CA HIS A 166 -1.94 3.30 -15.06
C HIS A 166 -2.72 4.62 -15.14
N GLU A 167 -2.07 5.74 -14.78
CA GLU A 167 -2.71 7.06 -14.77
C GLU A 167 -3.08 7.53 -16.18
N SER A 168 -2.30 7.16 -17.19
CA SER A 168 -2.66 7.42 -18.60
C SER A 168 -3.85 6.57 -19.05
N GLY A 169 -3.98 5.35 -18.51
CA GLY A 169 -5.13 4.47 -18.72
C GLY A 169 -6.44 5.10 -18.22
N HIS A 170 -6.46 5.71 -17.03
CA HIS A 170 -7.60 6.52 -16.59
C HIS A 170 -7.92 7.67 -17.56
N GLY A 171 -6.87 8.33 -18.07
CA GLY A 171 -7.00 9.40 -19.05
C GLY A 171 -7.67 8.96 -20.35
N LEU A 172 -7.25 7.80 -20.87
CA LEU A 172 -7.82 7.14 -22.05
C LEU A 172 -9.25 6.67 -21.80
N ASP A 173 -9.52 6.00 -20.68
CA ASP A 173 -10.84 5.48 -20.35
C ASP A 173 -11.90 6.59 -20.29
N ALA A 174 -11.53 7.74 -19.74
CA ALA A 174 -12.39 8.91 -19.66
C ALA A 174 -12.64 9.62 -21.00
N THR A 175 -12.06 9.18 -22.13
CA THR A 175 -12.26 9.82 -23.45
C THR A 175 -13.57 9.46 -24.14
N TYR A 176 -14.43 8.65 -23.52
CA TYR A 176 -15.64 8.18 -24.18
C TYR A 176 -16.59 9.33 -24.57
N VAL A 177 -16.74 9.52 -25.88
CA VAL A 177 -17.66 10.49 -26.49
C VAL A 177 -18.84 9.72 -27.10
N SER A 178 -20.05 10.07 -26.70
CA SER A 178 -21.27 9.49 -27.27
C SER A 178 -21.48 9.90 -28.74
N GLU A 179 -22.35 9.19 -29.45
CA GLU A 179 -22.74 9.44 -30.85
C GLU A 179 -23.18 10.89 -31.13
N THR A 180 -23.61 11.62 -30.11
CA THR A 180 -24.02 13.02 -30.20
C THR A 180 -22.86 14.03 -30.09
N GLY A 181 -21.61 13.56 -30.03
CA GLY A 181 -20.41 14.39 -29.82
C GLY A 181 -20.26 14.89 -28.38
N LYS A 182 -21.09 14.42 -27.44
CA LYS A 182 -21.02 14.78 -26.02
C LYS A 182 -20.20 13.74 -25.25
N ILE A 183 -19.17 14.18 -24.52
CA ILE A 183 -18.44 13.37 -23.53
C ILE A 183 -19.48 12.89 -22.51
N ARG A 184 -19.66 11.56 -22.39
CA ARG A 184 -20.76 11.00 -21.60
C ARG A 184 -20.34 9.98 -20.53
N GLY A 185 -19.08 9.58 -20.46
CA GLY A 185 -18.62 8.69 -19.39
C GLY A 185 -17.26 8.06 -19.67
N GLU A 186 -17.14 6.80 -19.29
CA GLU A 186 -15.89 6.01 -19.30
C GLU A 186 -16.11 4.77 -20.18
N TRP A 187 -15.14 4.43 -21.04
CA TRP A 187 -15.25 3.26 -21.92
C TRP A 187 -15.54 1.99 -21.11
N SER A 188 -14.82 1.78 -20.02
CA SER A 188 -14.96 0.63 -19.12
C SER A 188 -16.35 0.49 -18.49
N HIS A 189 -17.12 1.58 -18.40
CA HIS A 189 -18.46 1.61 -17.81
C HIS A 189 -19.58 1.60 -18.83
N ASP A 190 -19.38 2.20 -19.99
CA ASP A 190 -20.45 2.45 -20.94
C ASP A 190 -20.37 1.56 -22.18
N TYR A 191 -19.18 1.13 -22.58
CA TYR A 191 -19.01 0.24 -23.72
C TYR A 191 -19.52 -1.16 -23.39
N VAL A 192 -20.47 -1.63 -24.19
CA VAL A 192 -20.94 -3.02 -24.18
C VAL A 192 -20.13 -3.79 -25.22
N SER A 193 -19.37 -4.79 -24.77
CA SER A 193 -18.58 -5.65 -25.66
C SER A 193 -19.47 -6.33 -26.70
N THR A 194 -19.01 -6.28 -27.95
CA THR A 194 -19.70 -6.94 -29.06
C THR A 194 -19.53 -8.46 -29.01
N LYS A 195 -18.42 -8.94 -28.43
CA LYS A 195 -18.16 -10.37 -28.25
C LYS A 195 -18.91 -10.98 -27.08
N HIS A 196 -19.02 -10.24 -25.97
CA HIS A 196 -19.53 -10.77 -24.70
C HIS A 196 -20.91 -10.24 -24.30
N GLY A 197 -21.39 -9.17 -24.94
CA GLY A 197 -22.66 -8.52 -24.59
C GLY A 197 -22.68 -7.93 -23.18
N LYS A 198 -21.50 -7.58 -22.63
CA LYS A 198 -21.33 -7.09 -21.26
C LYS A 198 -20.38 -5.91 -21.22
N LYS A 199 -20.53 -5.09 -20.19
CA LYS A 199 -19.59 -4.01 -19.87
C LYS A 199 -18.37 -4.58 -19.14
N MET A 200 -17.26 -3.87 -19.19
CA MET A 200 -16.00 -4.34 -18.59
C MET A 200 -16.13 -4.55 -17.08
N TYR A 201 -16.76 -3.62 -16.35
CA TYR A 201 -16.94 -3.75 -14.90
C TYR A 201 -17.85 -4.93 -14.51
N GLU A 202 -18.76 -5.36 -15.39
CA GLU A 202 -19.62 -6.52 -15.15
C GLU A 202 -18.81 -7.81 -15.34
N MET A 203 -18.02 -7.87 -16.41
CA MET A 203 -17.21 -9.04 -16.72
C MET A 203 -16.13 -9.29 -15.67
N ILE A 204 -15.41 -8.24 -15.24
CA ILE A 204 -14.38 -8.39 -14.21
C ILE A 204 -14.97 -8.92 -12.90
N TRP A 205 -16.17 -8.43 -12.54
CA TRP A 205 -16.83 -8.86 -11.33
C TRP A 205 -17.21 -10.34 -11.39
N GLU A 206 -17.70 -10.78 -12.55
CA GLU A 206 -18.05 -12.17 -12.81
C GLU A 206 -16.83 -13.09 -12.76
N GLU A 207 -15.76 -12.79 -13.50
CA GLU A 207 -14.56 -13.63 -13.57
C GLU A 207 -13.88 -13.74 -12.21
N ILE A 208 -13.70 -12.62 -11.50
CA ILE A 208 -13.03 -12.64 -10.20
C ILE A 208 -13.86 -13.37 -9.14
N ARG A 209 -15.19 -13.23 -9.16
CA ARG A 209 -16.05 -13.95 -8.19
C ARG A 209 -16.05 -15.45 -8.39
N GLN A 210 -15.78 -15.95 -9.59
CA GLN A 210 -15.59 -17.40 -9.80
C GLN A 210 -14.38 -17.94 -9.03
N HIS A 211 -13.44 -17.07 -8.65
CA HIS A 211 -12.26 -17.41 -7.86
C HIS A 211 -12.42 -17.17 -6.35
N LYS A 212 -13.58 -16.70 -5.88
CA LYS A 212 -13.79 -16.34 -4.47
C LYS A 212 -13.50 -17.49 -3.51
N ASP A 213 -13.91 -18.71 -3.85
CA ASP A 213 -13.69 -19.89 -3.00
C ASP A 213 -12.21 -20.34 -2.99
N LYS A 214 -11.44 -19.95 -4.00
CA LYS A 214 -10.00 -20.20 -4.12
C LYS A 214 -9.14 -19.04 -3.63
N TYR A 215 -9.73 -17.91 -3.21
CA TYR A 215 -8.98 -16.72 -2.83
C TYR A 215 -7.94 -17.00 -1.74
N GLN A 216 -8.27 -17.81 -0.74
CA GLN A 216 -7.33 -18.17 0.32
C GLN A 216 -6.17 -19.04 -0.18
N GLU A 217 -6.43 -19.94 -1.14
CA GLU A 217 -5.39 -20.75 -1.79
C GLU A 217 -4.44 -19.87 -2.62
N ILE A 218 -5.00 -18.94 -3.41
CA ILE A 218 -4.20 -17.99 -4.20
C ILE A 218 -3.34 -17.12 -3.27
N LYS A 219 -3.93 -16.59 -2.20
CA LYS A 219 -3.22 -15.77 -1.21
C LYS A 219 -2.12 -16.53 -0.51
N GLN A 220 -2.36 -17.81 -0.17
CA GLN A 220 -1.35 -18.67 0.42
C GLN A 220 -0.19 -18.92 -0.55
N ALA A 221 -0.48 -19.22 -1.82
CA ALA A 221 0.54 -19.42 -2.85
C ALA A 221 1.42 -18.16 -3.04
N ILE A 222 0.81 -16.97 -3.04
CA ILE A 222 1.53 -15.69 -3.09
C ILE A 222 2.41 -15.51 -1.85
N SER A 223 1.89 -15.83 -0.66
CA SER A 223 2.68 -15.75 0.59
C SER A 223 3.87 -16.71 0.58
N ASP A 224 3.72 -17.89 -0.01
CA ASP A 224 4.81 -18.87 -0.11
C ASP A 224 5.85 -18.44 -1.16
N GLU A 225 5.43 -17.84 -2.27
CA GLU A 225 6.33 -17.20 -3.24
C GLU A 225 7.09 -16.02 -2.60
N GLU A 226 6.42 -15.18 -1.81
CA GLU A 226 7.04 -14.08 -1.07
C GLU A 226 8.15 -14.58 -0.14
N LYS A 227 7.90 -15.65 0.61
CA LYS A 227 8.91 -16.28 1.46
C LYS A 227 10.10 -16.80 0.65
N GLN A 228 9.86 -17.40 -0.52
CA GLN A 228 10.93 -17.88 -1.41
C GLN A 228 11.76 -16.74 -2.00
N ILE A 229 11.17 -15.56 -2.21
CA ILE A 229 11.92 -14.37 -2.64
C ILE A 229 12.68 -13.79 -1.43
N ALA A 230 12.06 -13.73 -0.26
CA ALA A 230 12.70 -13.24 0.95
C ALA A 230 13.96 -14.03 1.31
N THR A 231 14.01 -15.34 1.09
CA THR A 231 15.22 -16.15 1.31
C THR A 231 16.38 -15.81 0.36
N LYS A 232 16.11 -15.19 -0.79
CA LYS A 232 17.16 -14.66 -1.69
C LYS A 232 17.82 -13.40 -1.13
N TYR A 233 17.08 -12.62 -0.34
CA TYR A 233 17.57 -11.39 0.28
C TYR A 233 18.09 -11.63 1.71
N TRP A 234 17.54 -12.62 2.40
CA TRP A 234 17.85 -13.00 3.77
C TRP A 234 18.18 -14.49 3.85
N ASN A 235 19.47 -14.82 3.87
CA ASN A 235 19.94 -16.21 3.82
C ASN A 235 20.03 -16.88 5.21
N ASP A 236 20.25 -18.20 5.20
CA ASP A 236 20.36 -19.02 6.41
C ASP A 236 21.52 -18.62 7.32
N ASP A 237 22.62 -18.09 6.76
CA ASP A 237 23.80 -17.71 7.54
C ASP A 237 23.53 -16.46 8.38
N LEU A 238 22.88 -15.44 7.80
CA LEU A 238 22.44 -14.24 8.52
C LEU A 238 21.37 -14.57 9.57
N SER A 239 20.49 -15.53 9.26
CA SER A 239 19.49 -16.03 10.21
C SER A 239 20.14 -16.64 11.44
N LYS A 240 21.10 -17.56 11.23
CA LYS A 240 21.84 -18.22 12.32
C LYS A 240 22.68 -17.22 13.14
N GLU A 241 23.31 -16.24 12.47
CA GLU A 241 24.04 -15.17 13.15
C GLU A 241 23.10 -14.38 14.09
N LEU A 242 21.94 -13.97 13.59
CA LEU A 242 20.96 -13.23 14.38
C LEU A 242 20.44 -14.07 15.57
N GLU A 243 20.10 -15.34 15.35
CA GLU A 243 19.64 -16.25 16.40
C GLU A 243 20.70 -16.43 17.50
N GLY A 244 21.97 -16.58 17.11
CA GLY A 244 23.10 -16.66 18.04
C GLY A 244 23.23 -15.39 18.88
N LEU A 245 23.21 -14.21 18.24
CA LEU A 245 23.28 -12.93 18.93
C LEU A 245 22.09 -12.70 19.87
N GLN A 246 20.88 -13.11 19.47
CA GLN A 246 19.69 -13.02 20.32
C GLN A 246 19.78 -13.93 21.55
N ALA A 247 20.27 -15.17 21.38
CA ALA A 247 20.48 -16.09 22.49
C ALA A 247 21.51 -15.56 23.49
N GLU A 248 22.61 -14.98 23.00
CA GLU A 248 23.64 -14.37 23.85
C GLU A 248 23.12 -13.13 24.59
N ARG A 249 22.39 -12.24 23.90
CA ARG A 249 21.75 -11.07 24.53
C ARG A 249 20.77 -11.49 25.63
N LEU A 250 19.98 -12.54 25.38
CA LEU A 250 19.05 -13.07 26.37
C LEU A 250 19.77 -13.60 27.61
N LYS A 251 20.88 -14.33 27.41
CA LYS A 251 21.71 -14.82 28.52
C LYS A 251 22.26 -13.67 29.37
N ILE A 252 22.83 -12.65 28.73
CA ILE A 252 23.37 -11.46 29.44
C ILE A 252 22.25 -10.75 30.20
N ARG A 253 21.09 -10.53 29.57
CA ARG A 253 19.92 -9.93 30.23
C ARG A 253 19.47 -10.73 31.44
N GLN A 254 19.48 -12.06 31.37
CA GLN A 254 19.16 -12.92 32.52
C GLN A 254 20.18 -12.78 33.65
N GLU A 255 21.48 -12.71 33.33
CA GLU A 255 22.54 -12.50 34.32
C GLU A 255 22.41 -11.12 35.00
N VAL A 256 22.16 -10.07 34.23
CA VAL A 256 21.90 -8.71 34.75
C VAL A 256 20.66 -8.69 35.64
N ASN A 257 19.55 -9.29 35.20
CA ASN A 257 18.30 -9.35 35.97
C ASN A 257 18.41 -10.19 37.26
N ASN A 258 19.37 -11.13 37.30
CA ASN A 258 19.64 -11.92 38.49
C ASN A 258 20.55 -11.21 39.50
N ASN A 259 21.07 -10.02 39.19
CA ASN A 259 21.91 -9.25 40.09
C ASN A 259 21.15 -8.83 41.37
N GLU A 260 21.66 -9.19 42.55
CA GLU A 260 20.99 -8.93 43.83
C GLU A 260 20.75 -7.43 44.08
N LYS A 261 21.72 -6.57 43.75
CA LYS A 261 21.55 -5.12 43.90
C LYS A 261 20.47 -4.55 42.97
N LEU A 262 20.31 -5.13 41.78
CA LEU A 262 19.19 -4.76 40.90
C LEU A 262 17.85 -5.20 41.48
N LYS A 263 17.77 -6.39 42.09
CA LYS A 263 16.56 -6.84 42.81
C LYS A 263 16.21 -5.91 43.97
N GLU A 264 17.21 -5.42 44.71
CA GLU A 264 17.02 -4.40 45.75
C GLU A 264 16.46 -3.08 45.18
N PHE A 265 16.98 -2.60 44.04
CA PHE A 265 16.42 -1.43 43.35
C PHE A 265 14.95 -1.64 42.98
N VAL A 266 14.61 -2.79 42.39
CA VAL A 266 13.23 -3.13 42.01
C VAL A 266 12.32 -3.20 43.25
N GLN A 267 12.79 -3.77 44.35
CA GLN A 267 12.05 -3.82 45.60
C GLN A 267 11.80 -2.41 46.17
N ARG A 268 12.83 -1.56 46.20
CA ARG A 268 12.71 -0.15 46.61
C ARG A 268 11.76 0.62 45.71
N GLU A 269 11.87 0.45 44.40
CA GLU A 269 10.97 1.07 43.42
C GLU A 269 9.50 0.72 43.70
N ASN A 270 9.20 -0.56 43.95
CA ASN A 270 7.85 -1.00 44.31
C ASN A 270 7.35 -0.35 45.62
N GLN A 271 8.22 -0.22 46.63
CA GLN A 271 7.90 0.49 47.88
C GLN A 271 7.56 1.96 47.61
N TYR A 272 8.35 2.66 46.80
CA TYR A 272 8.07 4.04 46.39
C TYR A 272 6.72 4.19 45.68
N TYR A 273 6.38 3.27 44.78
CA TYR A 273 5.08 3.31 44.11
C TYR A 273 3.92 3.11 45.08
N ASP A 274 4.05 2.25 46.08
CA ASP A 274 3.04 2.05 47.10
C ASP A 274 2.90 3.26 48.04
N GLU A 275 4.01 3.89 48.46
CA GLU A 275 4.00 5.15 49.22
C GLU A 275 3.30 6.28 48.43
N ILE A 276 3.69 6.48 47.17
CA ILE A 276 3.07 7.47 46.26
C ILE A 276 1.57 7.18 46.12
N ARG A 277 1.17 5.91 46.03
CA ARG A 277 -0.24 5.51 45.96
C ARG A 277 -0.98 5.90 47.25
N GLN A 278 -0.40 5.65 48.41
CA GLN A 278 -1.00 6.01 49.71
C GLN A 278 -1.13 7.54 49.87
N ILE A 279 -0.11 8.31 49.48
CA ILE A 279 -0.15 9.78 49.49
C ILE A 279 -1.29 10.28 48.57
N ARG A 280 -1.43 9.71 47.37
CA ARG A 280 -2.53 10.07 46.45
C ARG A 280 -3.91 9.77 47.02
N VAL A 281 -4.07 8.70 47.79
CA VAL A 281 -5.33 8.39 48.48
C VAL A 281 -5.63 9.47 49.51
N ARG A 282 -4.67 9.80 50.40
CA ARG A 282 -4.84 10.88 51.39
C ARG A 282 -5.13 12.23 50.75
N PHE A 283 -4.45 12.55 49.64
CA PHE A 283 -4.68 13.81 48.92
C PHE A 283 -6.08 13.89 48.31
N ARG A 284 -6.63 12.75 47.88
CA ARG A 284 -8.01 12.67 47.41
C ARG A 284 -9.01 12.80 48.57
N GLU A 285 -8.73 12.16 49.70
CA GLU A 285 -9.57 12.24 50.91
C GLU A 285 -9.63 13.64 51.50
N SER A 286 -8.59 14.46 51.33
CA SER A 286 -8.58 15.88 51.71
C SER A 286 -9.34 16.79 50.72
N GLY A 287 -9.94 16.23 49.67
CA GLY A 287 -10.59 17.02 48.62
C GLY A 287 -9.60 17.84 47.79
N PHE A 288 -8.33 17.39 47.70
CA PHE A 288 -7.25 18.06 46.97
C PHE A 288 -6.88 19.45 47.51
N ALA A 289 -7.25 19.78 48.75
CA ALA A 289 -7.03 21.10 49.33
C ALA A 289 -5.79 21.20 50.23
N ASP A 290 -5.15 20.07 50.55
CA ASP A 290 -4.01 20.05 51.47
C ASP A 290 -2.67 20.18 50.72
N ASN A 291 -2.15 21.40 50.70
CA ASN A 291 -0.85 21.74 50.11
C ASN A 291 0.32 20.96 50.73
N ASN A 292 0.22 20.48 51.97
CA ASN A 292 1.28 19.69 52.57
C ASN A 292 1.35 18.30 51.94
N ILE A 293 0.20 17.67 51.68
CA ILE A 293 0.13 16.36 51.02
C ILE A 293 0.56 16.47 49.55
N GLU A 294 0.23 17.59 48.88
CA GLU A 294 0.72 17.85 47.53
C GLU A 294 2.24 17.98 47.49
N ASN A 295 2.84 18.75 48.41
CA ASN A 295 4.29 18.88 48.52
C ASN A 295 4.96 17.53 48.85
N GLU A 296 4.38 16.73 49.75
CA GLU A 296 4.85 15.37 50.05
C GLU A 296 4.85 14.49 48.79
N LEU A 297 3.79 14.56 47.97
CA LEU A 297 3.70 13.83 46.71
C LEU A 297 4.77 14.28 45.71
N ILE A 298 5.05 15.58 45.62
CA ILE A 298 6.07 16.15 44.75
C ILE A 298 7.46 15.67 45.17
N GLU A 299 7.80 15.77 46.45
CA GLU A 299 9.11 15.32 46.96
C GLU A 299 9.29 13.81 46.76
N LYS A 300 8.26 13.00 47.04
CA LYS A 300 8.35 11.55 46.78
C LYS A 300 8.52 11.19 45.31
N ARG A 301 7.95 11.97 44.39
CA ARG A 301 8.21 11.81 42.95
C ARG A 301 9.65 12.18 42.58
N LYS A 302 10.23 13.22 43.18
CA LYS A 302 11.64 13.59 42.97
C LYS A 302 12.57 12.47 43.46
N GLU A 303 12.29 11.91 44.64
CA GLU A 303 13.02 10.74 45.16
C GLU A 303 12.95 9.54 44.21
N LEU A 304 11.76 9.22 43.68
CA LEU A 304 11.57 8.14 42.71
C LEU A 304 12.38 8.37 41.42
N VAL A 305 12.41 9.61 40.91
CA VAL A 305 13.21 9.97 39.72
C VAL A 305 14.71 9.77 39.98
N ALA A 306 15.22 10.29 41.11
CA ALA A 306 16.63 10.14 41.48
C ALA A 306 17.03 8.67 41.65
N MET A 307 16.18 7.86 42.30
CA MET A 307 16.40 6.41 42.45
C MET A 307 16.39 5.69 41.09
N ASN A 308 15.48 6.05 40.19
CA ASN A 308 15.47 5.48 38.84
C ASN A 308 16.72 5.85 38.03
N GLU A 309 17.25 7.06 38.19
CA GLU A 309 18.52 7.47 37.60
C GLU A 309 19.69 6.63 38.16
N GLU A 310 19.74 6.43 39.48
CA GLU A 310 20.73 5.58 40.13
C GLU A 310 20.65 4.13 39.62
N LYS A 311 19.44 3.56 39.56
CA LYS A 311 19.17 2.22 39.02
C LYS A 311 19.65 2.12 37.57
N ASN A 312 19.32 3.10 36.73
CA ASN A 312 19.73 3.08 35.32
C ASN A 312 21.25 3.15 35.16
N ASN A 313 21.92 4.00 35.95
CA ASN A 313 23.39 4.06 35.98
C ASN A 313 24.00 2.72 36.42
N PHE A 314 23.40 2.07 37.41
CA PHE A 314 23.83 0.75 37.86
C PHE A 314 23.61 -0.33 36.78
N VAL A 315 22.44 -0.38 36.16
CA VAL A 315 22.14 -1.32 35.06
C VAL A 315 23.11 -1.11 33.90
N ASN A 316 23.38 0.14 33.52
CA ASN A 316 24.36 0.46 32.49
C ASN A 316 25.77 -0.03 32.86
N SER A 317 26.17 0.11 34.13
CA SER A 317 27.45 -0.42 34.62
C SER A 317 27.53 -1.96 34.56
N LEU A 318 26.40 -2.65 34.76
CA LEU A 318 26.33 -4.10 34.61
C LEU A 318 26.50 -4.50 33.15
N TYR A 319 25.83 -3.82 32.21
CA TYR A 319 26.02 -4.09 30.78
C TYR A 319 27.44 -3.76 30.30
N GLN A 320 28.06 -2.69 30.81
CA GLN A 320 29.46 -2.36 30.51
C GLN A 320 30.47 -3.42 30.98
N SER A 321 30.09 -4.28 31.93
CA SER A 321 30.93 -5.42 32.33
C SER A 321 31.00 -6.52 31.26
N TYR A 322 30.15 -6.45 30.23
CA TYR A 322 30.16 -7.31 29.05
C TYR A 322 30.71 -6.50 27.86
N PRO A 323 32.04 -6.44 27.66
CA PRO A 323 32.67 -5.55 26.68
C PRO A 323 32.23 -5.80 25.23
N GLU A 324 31.70 -7.00 24.94
CA GLU A 324 31.15 -7.34 23.62
C GLU A 324 29.65 -7.05 23.48
N TYR A 325 28.93 -6.75 24.57
CA TYR A 325 27.47 -6.60 24.55
C TYR A 325 27.02 -5.49 23.61
N ASP A 326 27.63 -4.30 23.69
CA ASP A 326 27.26 -3.17 22.85
C ASP A 326 27.49 -3.47 21.36
N ALA A 327 28.61 -4.10 21.02
CA ALA A 327 28.93 -4.50 19.65
C ALA A 327 27.95 -5.57 19.12
N LYS A 328 27.63 -6.57 19.95
CA LYS A 328 26.67 -7.63 19.60
C LYS A 328 25.25 -7.11 19.50
N ASN A 329 24.85 -6.19 20.39
CA ASN A 329 23.54 -5.54 20.36
C ASN A 329 23.39 -4.72 19.07
N LYS A 330 24.38 -3.90 18.75
CA LYS A 330 24.42 -3.14 17.49
C LYS A 330 24.35 -4.04 16.27
N ARG A 331 25.14 -5.12 16.23
CA ARG A 331 25.11 -6.09 15.12
C ARG A 331 23.75 -6.77 14.99
N ALA A 332 23.12 -7.14 16.10
CA ALA A 332 21.78 -7.71 16.10
C ALA A 332 20.75 -6.71 15.56
N GLU A 333 20.82 -5.43 15.94
CA GLU A 333 19.96 -4.37 15.41
C GLU A 333 20.14 -4.17 13.89
N GLU A 334 21.39 -4.16 13.41
CA GLU A 334 21.70 -4.09 11.98
C GLU A 334 21.11 -5.28 11.21
N LEU A 335 21.24 -6.49 11.76
CA LEU A 335 20.68 -7.71 11.17
C LEU A 335 19.15 -7.71 11.17
N ILE A 336 18.53 -7.23 12.26
CA ILE A 336 17.07 -7.06 12.34
C ILE A 336 16.60 -6.09 11.25
N GLN A 337 17.29 -4.96 11.07
CA GLN A 337 16.96 -4.00 10.01
C GLN A 337 17.12 -4.64 8.63
N GLN A 338 18.23 -5.35 8.37
CA GLN A 338 18.44 -6.06 7.11
C GLN A 338 17.35 -7.11 6.82
N LYS A 339 16.86 -7.80 7.85
CA LYS A 339 15.74 -8.75 7.72
C LYS A 339 14.45 -8.05 7.32
N TYR A 340 14.14 -6.91 7.94
CA TYR A 340 12.99 -6.09 7.57
C TYR A 340 13.10 -5.54 6.15
N ASP A 341 14.27 -5.01 5.78
CA ASP A 341 14.52 -4.49 4.43
C ASP A 341 14.39 -5.60 3.37
N SER A 342 14.86 -6.81 3.69
CA SER A 342 14.75 -8.00 2.84
C SER A 342 13.30 -8.44 2.64
N ALA A 343 12.50 -8.45 3.72
CA ALA A 343 11.07 -8.75 3.66
C ALA A 343 10.30 -7.67 2.88
N SER A 344 10.61 -6.39 3.12
CA SER A 344 10.03 -5.26 2.39
C SER A 344 10.33 -5.34 0.89
N LYS A 345 11.57 -5.67 0.52
CA LYS A 345 11.97 -5.86 -0.87
C LYS A 345 11.25 -7.05 -1.52
N ALA A 346 11.20 -8.19 -0.84
CA ALA A 346 10.46 -9.37 -1.32
C ALA A 346 8.98 -9.05 -1.54
N ARG A 347 8.38 -8.31 -0.62
CA ARG A 347 7.01 -7.83 -0.74
C ARG A 347 6.84 -6.89 -1.92
N GLY A 348 7.76 -5.95 -2.12
CA GLY A 348 7.76 -5.06 -3.27
C GLY A 348 7.77 -5.83 -4.59
N ASP A 349 8.64 -6.84 -4.72
CA ASP A 349 8.73 -7.64 -5.94
C ASP A 349 7.49 -8.52 -6.17
N ILE A 350 6.90 -9.06 -5.10
CA ILE A 350 5.59 -9.74 -5.19
C ILE A 350 4.49 -8.77 -5.63
N CYS A 351 4.44 -7.57 -5.06
CA CYS A 351 3.44 -6.60 -5.45
C CYS A 351 3.65 -6.10 -6.88
N LYS A 352 4.88 -6.00 -7.39
CA LYS A 352 5.12 -5.73 -8.82
C LYS A 352 4.45 -6.78 -9.69
N LYS A 353 4.51 -8.05 -9.31
CA LYS A 353 3.89 -9.12 -10.09
C LYS A 353 2.37 -9.19 -9.93
N TYR A 354 1.85 -9.03 -8.72
CA TYR A 354 0.44 -9.29 -8.39
C TYR A 354 -0.41 -8.04 -8.15
N GLY A 355 0.19 -6.85 -8.10
CA GLY A 355 -0.43 -5.59 -7.66
C GLY A 355 -1.63 -5.20 -8.50
N ASP A 356 -1.44 -5.11 -9.81
CA ASP A 356 -2.50 -4.76 -10.76
C ASP A 356 -3.72 -5.70 -10.60
N LEU A 357 -3.48 -7.02 -10.47
CA LEU A 357 -4.54 -8.01 -10.24
C LEU A 357 -5.12 -7.93 -8.80
N SER A 358 -4.31 -7.55 -7.82
CA SER A 358 -4.72 -7.40 -6.41
C SER A 358 -5.78 -6.32 -6.27
N ASP A 359 -5.61 -5.18 -6.95
CA ASP A 359 -6.59 -4.09 -6.98
C ASP A 359 -7.90 -4.53 -7.64
N MET A 360 -7.82 -5.30 -8.72
CA MET A 360 -8.98 -5.89 -9.37
C MET A 360 -9.76 -6.86 -8.45
N PHE A 361 -9.04 -7.68 -7.68
CA PHE A 361 -9.63 -8.60 -6.69
C PHE A 361 -10.27 -7.85 -5.52
N GLU A 362 -9.64 -6.79 -5.04
CA GLU A 362 -10.19 -5.95 -3.99
C GLU A 362 -11.44 -5.21 -4.47
N GLY A 363 -11.40 -4.59 -5.65
CA GLY A 363 -12.52 -3.88 -6.25
C GLY A 363 -13.74 -4.76 -6.51
N SER A 364 -13.54 -6.06 -6.73
CA SER A 364 -14.63 -7.04 -6.88
C SER A 364 -15.24 -7.52 -5.54
N GLY A 365 -14.69 -7.07 -4.41
CA GLY A 365 -15.13 -7.41 -3.06
C GLY A 365 -14.62 -8.76 -2.56
N VAL A 366 -13.55 -9.30 -3.15
CA VAL A 366 -12.92 -10.56 -2.71
C VAL A 366 -11.79 -10.28 -1.69
N GLY A 367 -11.03 -9.20 -1.91
CA GLY A 367 -9.96 -8.73 -1.04
C GLY A 367 -8.61 -8.68 -1.75
N SER A 368 -7.63 -7.97 -1.17
CA SER A 368 -6.30 -7.83 -1.78
C SER A 368 -5.47 -9.12 -1.74
N LEU A 369 -4.76 -9.41 -2.83
CA LEU A 369 -3.93 -10.61 -3.00
C LEU A 369 -2.58 -10.46 -2.30
N CYS A 370 -1.87 -9.38 -2.60
CA CYS A 370 -0.55 -9.07 -2.05
C CYS A 370 -0.60 -7.88 -1.09
N GLY A 371 -1.72 -7.71 -0.37
CA GLY A 371 -1.93 -6.61 0.61
C GLY A 371 -1.80 -5.19 0.04
N MET A 372 -1.60 -5.08 -1.28
CA MET A 372 -1.75 -3.87 -2.07
C MET A 372 -3.22 -3.76 -2.48
N GLY A 373 -3.78 -2.60 -2.24
CA GLY A 373 -5.21 -2.32 -2.35
C GLY A 373 -5.47 -0.87 -1.99
N HIS A 374 -6.58 -0.33 -2.46
CA HIS A 374 -7.05 1.01 -2.08
C HIS A 374 -7.94 1.02 -0.83
N GLY A 375 -8.38 -0.15 -0.36
CA GLY A 375 -9.21 -0.30 0.84
C GLY A 375 -10.68 0.07 0.63
N TYR A 376 -11.53 -0.29 1.60
CA TYR A 376 -13.00 -0.19 1.48
C TYR A 376 -13.51 1.21 1.12
N GLY A 377 -12.91 2.26 1.70
CA GLY A 377 -13.36 3.65 1.48
C GLY A 377 -13.22 4.09 0.02
N TYR A 378 -12.20 3.61 -0.68
CA TYR A 378 -11.95 3.96 -2.09
C TYR A 378 -13.04 3.41 -3.02
N TRP A 379 -13.40 2.13 -2.83
CA TRP A 379 -14.32 1.41 -3.69
C TRP A 379 -15.79 1.83 -3.56
N ASN A 380 -16.13 2.70 -2.59
CA ASN A 380 -17.49 3.25 -2.45
C ASN A 380 -17.79 4.36 -3.48
N ASP A 381 -16.77 5.12 -3.87
CA ASP A 381 -16.90 6.29 -4.74
C ASP A 381 -16.26 6.09 -6.12
N ARG A 382 -15.58 4.96 -6.34
CA ARG A 382 -14.80 4.68 -7.54
C ARG A 382 -15.41 3.60 -8.43
N HIS A 383 -15.21 3.82 -9.72
CA HIS A 383 -15.68 3.05 -10.83
C HIS A 383 -14.74 1.86 -11.09
N ARG A 384 -15.13 0.65 -10.67
CA ARG A 384 -14.28 -0.57 -10.72
C ARG A 384 -13.72 -0.88 -12.11
N GLY A 385 -14.51 -0.64 -13.15
CA GLY A 385 -14.08 -0.78 -14.55
C GLY A 385 -12.93 0.15 -14.91
N ASN A 386 -12.88 1.35 -14.33
CA ASN A 386 -11.89 2.37 -14.65
C ASN A 386 -10.52 1.98 -14.08
N GLU A 387 -10.48 1.57 -12.80
CA GLU A 387 -9.27 1.01 -12.18
C GLU A 387 -8.82 -0.24 -12.94
N ALA A 388 -9.73 -1.15 -13.27
CA ALA A 388 -9.41 -2.32 -14.08
C ALA A 388 -8.80 -1.97 -15.45
N PHE A 389 -9.31 -0.94 -16.11
CA PHE A 389 -8.79 -0.46 -17.39
C PHE A 389 -7.38 0.14 -17.23
N ALA A 390 -7.16 0.93 -16.19
CA ALA A 390 -5.85 1.49 -15.84
C ALA A 390 -4.83 0.39 -15.52
N GLU A 391 -5.22 -0.59 -14.71
CA GLU A 391 -4.35 -1.71 -14.33
C GLU A 391 -3.99 -2.61 -15.52
N ILE A 392 -4.93 -2.91 -16.42
CA ILE A 392 -4.62 -3.64 -17.65
C ILE A 392 -3.70 -2.81 -18.57
N THR A 393 -3.90 -1.49 -18.64
CA THR A 393 -3.04 -0.60 -19.44
C THR A 393 -1.61 -0.60 -18.91
N SER A 394 -1.44 -0.46 -17.59
CA SER A 394 -0.15 -0.59 -16.90
C SER A 394 0.51 -1.94 -17.19
N ALA A 395 -0.26 -3.02 -17.02
CA ALA A 395 0.24 -4.37 -17.15
C ALA A 395 0.69 -4.70 -18.59
N LYS A 396 -0.14 -4.38 -19.58
CA LYS A 396 0.21 -4.56 -21.00
C LYS A 396 1.40 -3.72 -21.41
N ALA A 397 1.53 -2.51 -20.86
CA ALA A 397 2.63 -1.63 -21.21
C ALA A 397 3.97 -2.07 -20.62
N THR A 398 4.00 -2.52 -19.36
CA THR A 398 5.28 -2.60 -18.62
C THR A 398 5.46 -3.85 -17.76
N ASN A 399 4.43 -4.70 -17.63
CA ASN A 399 4.43 -5.78 -16.65
C ASN A 399 3.90 -7.11 -17.23
N PRO A 400 4.74 -7.82 -18.01
CA PRO A 400 4.33 -9.07 -18.64
C PRO A 400 3.93 -10.15 -17.62
N GLU A 401 4.53 -10.19 -16.43
CA GLU A 401 4.17 -11.18 -15.40
C GLU A 401 2.75 -10.96 -14.86
N SER A 402 2.40 -9.71 -14.57
CA SER A 402 1.04 -9.34 -14.17
C SER A 402 0.03 -9.60 -15.30
N LEU A 403 0.40 -9.30 -16.55
CA LEU A 403 -0.44 -9.61 -17.70
C LEU A 403 -0.71 -11.12 -17.85
N GLU A 404 0.28 -11.98 -17.62
CA GLU A 404 0.06 -13.45 -17.64
C GLU A 404 -0.90 -13.90 -16.53
N LEU A 405 -0.85 -13.28 -15.35
CA LEU A 405 -1.83 -13.53 -14.30
C LEU A 405 -3.22 -13.06 -14.69
N MET A 406 -3.35 -11.90 -15.33
CA MET A 406 -4.64 -11.43 -15.85
C MET A 406 -5.20 -12.39 -16.92
N LYS A 407 -4.36 -12.89 -17.85
CA LYS A 407 -4.78 -13.90 -18.83
C LYS A 407 -5.31 -15.16 -18.17
N LYS A 408 -4.78 -15.52 -17.01
CA LYS A 408 -5.23 -16.69 -16.23
C LYS A 408 -6.56 -16.45 -15.51
N TYR A 409 -6.76 -15.29 -14.88
CA TYR A 409 -7.87 -15.06 -13.95
C TYR A 409 -9.02 -14.23 -14.52
N ILE A 410 -8.76 -13.40 -15.53
CA ILE A 410 -9.74 -12.47 -16.13
C ILE A 410 -9.60 -12.38 -17.68
N PRO A 411 -9.52 -13.53 -18.39
CA PRO A 411 -9.26 -13.54 -19.83
C PRO A 411 -10.34 -12.78 -20.62
N LYS A 412 -11.62 -12.85 -20.24
CA LYS A 412 -12.69 -12.18 -21.01
C LYS A 412 -12.66 -10.67 -20.79
N THR A 413 -12.36 -10.20 -19.57
CA THR A 413 -12.14 -8.78 -19.31
C THR A 413 -11.00 -8.22 -20.17
N LEU A 414 -9.90 -8.97 -20.36
CA LEU A 414 -8.83 -8.57 -21.28
C LEU A 414 -9.30 -8.44 -22.73
N GLU A 415 -10.18 -9.33 -23.19
CA GLU A 415 -10.75 -9.23 -24.54
C GLU A 415 -11.65 -7.99 -24.70
N ILE A 416 -12.42 -7.63 -23.65
CA ILE A 416 -13.22 -6.39 -23.65
C ILE A 416 -12.30 -5.17 -23.69
N TYR A 417 -11.21 -5.18 -22.91
CA TYR A 417 -10.19 -4.13 -22.97
C TYR A 417 -9.64 -3.97 -24.39
N ASP A 418 -9.30 -5.07 -25.06
CA ASP A 418 -8.77 -5.04 -26.43
C ASP A 418 -9.80 -4.50 -27.44
N GLU A 419 -11.07 -4.86 -27.30
CA GLU A 419 -12.14 -4.24 -28.09
C GLU A 419 -12.22 -2.72 -27.87
N ILE A 420 -12.12 -2.26 -26.62
CA ILE A 420 -12.13 -0.83 -26.31
C ILE A 420 -10.91 -0.13 -26.93
N MET A 421 -9.72 -0.71 -26.79
CA MET A 421 -8.50 -0.15 -27.39
C MET A 421 -8.58 -0.11 -28.91
N ASP A 422 -9.16 -1.13 -29.55
CA ASP A 422 -9.49 -1.10 -30.98
C ASP A 422 -10.41 0.07 -31.34
N LYS A 423 -11.43 0.35 -30.53
CA LYS A 423 -12.33 1.48 -30.77
C LYS A 423 -11.62 2.82 -30.58
N ILE A 424 -10.82 2.98 -29.53
CA ILE A 424 -10.04 4.20 -29.28
C ILE A 424 -9.09 4.46 -30.45
N ARG A 425 -8.40 3.42 -30.93
CA ARG A 425 -7.49 3.53 -32.08
C ARG A 425 -8.18 3.94 -33.37
N ASN A 426 -9.37 3.42 -33.62
CA ASN A 426 -10.11 3.66 -34.86
C ASN A 426 -11.08 4.85 -34.75
N ALA A 427 -11.17 5.50 -33.59
CA ALA A 427 -11.98 6.69 -33.39
C ALA A 427 -11.36 7.86 -34.18
N LYS A 428 -12.20 8.55 -34.97
CA LYS A 428 -11.78 9.76 -35.69
C LYS A 428 -11.55 10.89 -34.67
N ALA A 429 -10.45 11.60 -34.83
CA ALA A 429 -10.22 12.90 -34.18
C ALA A 429 -11.20 13.96 -34.71
#